data_AF-A0ABD1AVN3-F1
#
_entry.id   AF-A0ABD1AVN3-F1
#
_cell.length_a   1.000
_cell.length_b   1.000
_cell.length_c   1.000
_cell.angle_alpha   90.00
_cell.angle_beta   90.00
_cell.angle_gamma   90.00
#
_symmetry.space_group_name_H-M   'P 1'
#
loop_
_entity.id
_entity.type
_entity.pdbx_description
1 polymer ?
#
loop_
_entity_poly.entity_id
_entity_poly.type
_entity_poly.pdbx_seq_one_letter_code
_entity_poly.pdbx_strand_id
1 'polypeptide(L)'
;MGKEDFSDEVCSSRKEKCTSGQPGEVVANLKASIRELSAKVNEQNQRKCDVKEELQQLRERFSAEGVDVSVQELIPLLRSLKELEKQESEVRSYCNAKRSALEDVVHDLEERIKMGCDGEISEEDLDGLLVESLDNLTSAKKELASKLREIVSLKRQIDDVPCQSELLQYERRFSELNVCIQEKLQQTRKLYATYNTLLEIKDLMLKETSLLNSIGSQFQGVIGTPAGRVKLIDSMEGVMTGIQQKIGKVQLGLQEEQRLRDTSKEKYIAAAAEQRKCYTVLRAFQEECTKNARLRSQTSTAKACNSKEGIE
;
A
#
# COMPACT_ATOMS: atom_id res chain seq x y z
N MET A 1 72.83 -3.44 49.56
CA MET A 1 73.69 -4.52 49.02
C MET A 1 73.26 -4.77 47.59
N GLY A 2 74.20 -4.75 46.64
CA GLY A 2 73.93 -4.94 45.21
C GLY A 2 74.29 -3.70 44.41
N LYS A 3 75.53 -3.69 43.89
CA LYS A 3 76.22 -2.69 43.08
C LYS A 3 76.13 -3.07 41.60
N GLU A 4 76.29 -2.06 40.72
CA GLU A 4 76.91 -2.10 39.37
C GLU A 4 76.13 -2.87 38.27
N ASP A 5 75.98 -2.44 37.00
CA ASP A 5 76.56 -1.38 36.15
C ASP A 5 75.62 -1.14 34.93
N PHE A 6 75.34 0.12 34.52
CA PHE A 6 75.98 0.92 33.46
C PHE A 6 75.86 0.40 32.01
N SER A 7 75.14 1.18 31.18
CA SER A 7 75.53 1.72 29.85
C SER A 7 74.32 2.47 29.28
N ASP A 8 74.20 3.79 29.49
CA ASP A 8 74.66 4.87 28.59
C ASP A 8 74.21 4.74 27.14
N GLU A 9 73.26 5.58 26.69
CA GLU A 9 73.48 6.48 25.55
C GLU A 9 72.39 7.59 25.46
N VAL A 10 72.83 8.84 25.76
CA VAL A 10 72.54 10.10 25.02
C VAL A 10 71.09 10.67 25.02
N CYS A 11 70.80 11.97 25.15
CA CYS A 11 71.51 13.18 25.58
C CYS A 11 70.45 14.32 25.61
N SER A 12 70.52 15.17 26.63
CA SER A 12 70.04 16.56 26.72
C SER A 12 68.58 16.95 26.47
N SER A 13 67.90 17.21 27.59
CA SER A 13 66.91 18.27 27.77
C SER A 13 67.46 19.65 27.36
N ARG A 14 66.69 20.50 26.65
CA ARG A 14 66.43 21.90 27.03
C ARG A 14 65.72 22.76 25.97
N LYS A 15 64.79 23.55 26.50
CA LYS A 15 64.38 24.92 26.12
C LYS A 15 63.49 25.06 24.88
N GLU A 16 62.18 24.97 25.12
CA GLU A 16 61.28 25.93 24.49
C GLU A 16 61.31 27.21 25.34
N LYS A 17 61.93 28.26 24.80
CA LYS A 17 61.96 29.59 25.39
C LYS A 17 61.43 30.58 24.36
N CYS A 18 60.36 31.28 24.75
CA CYS A 18 59.74 32.46 24.13
C CYS A 18 59.23 32.23 22.70
N THR A 19 58.00 32.65 22.37
CA THR A 19 57.68 34.07 22.22
C THR A 19 56.24 34.40 22.61
N SER A 20 56.07 35.57 23.20
CA SER A 20 54.82 36.31 23.35
C SER A 20 53.95 36.25 22.08
N GLY A 21 52.89 35.43 22.12
CA GLY A 21 51.82 35.47 21.13
C GLY A 21 51.06 36.78 21.28
N GLN A 22 50.96 37.54 20.19
CA GLN A 22 50.23 38.80 20.18
C GLN A 22 48.77 38.55 20.63
N PRO A 23 48.18 39.38 21.51
CA PRO A 23 46.77 39.21 21.91
C PRO A 23 45.79 39.24 20.73
N GLY A 24 46.20 39.77 19.57
CA GLY A 24 45.42 39.72 18.33
C GLY A 24 45.27 38.32 17.71
N GLU A 25 46.26 37.44 17.84
CA GLU A 25 46.27 36.11 17.19
C GLU A 25 45.41 35.10 17.95
N VAL A 26 45.46 35.13 19.28
CA VAL A 26 44.58 34.34 20.15
C VAL A 26 43.11 34.78 20.02
N VAL A 27 42.86 36.09 19.93
CA VAL A 27 41.52 36.64 19.69
C VAL A 27 41.02 36.32 18.28
N ALA A 28 41.89 36.29 17.27
CA ALA A 28 41.53 35.89 15.92
C ALA A 28 41.16 34.40 15.84
N ASN A 29 41.91 33.52 16.51
CA ASN A 29 41.62 32.08 16.58
C ASN A 29 40.34 31.79 17.36
N LEU A 30 40.11 32.47 18.50
CA LEU A 30 38.84 32.38 19.24
C LEU A 30 37.65 32.87 18.41
N LYS A 31 37.80 33.99 17.67
CA LYS A 31 36.76 34.48 16.75
C LYS A 31 36.49 33.50 15.61
N ALA A 32 37.51 32.82 15.09
CA ALA A 32 37.37 31.80 14.07
C ALA A 32 36.60 30.58 14.61
N SER A 33 36.99 30.04 15.79
CA SER A 33 36.27 28.94 16.42
C SER A 33 34.84 29.29 16.82
N ILE A 34 34.56 30.52 17.27
CA ILE A 34 33.19 30.97 17.57
C ILE A 34 32.35 31.01 16.28
N ARG A 35 32.91 31.50 15.17
CA ARG A 35 32.23 31.48 13.86
C ARG A 35 31.94 30.06 13.40
N GLU A 36 32.91 29.16 13.52
CA GLU A 36 32.75 27.75 13.16
C GLU A 36 31.69 27.05 14.02
N LEU A 37 31.70 27.25 15.34
CA LEU A 37 30.67 26.73 16.23
C LEU A 37 29.29 27.29 15.90
N SER A 38 29.20 28.60 15.61
CA SER A 38 27.94 29.23 15.24
C SER A 38 27.38 28.69 13.92
N ALA A 39 28.25 28.40 12.94
CA ALA A 39 27.86 27.77 11.69
C ALA A 39 27.34 26.34 11.92
N LYS A 40 28.01 25.57 12.78
CA LYS A 40 27.62 24.19 13.12
C LYS A 40 26.31 24.13 13.91
N VAL A 41 26.07 25.08 14.80
CA VAL A 41 24.80 25.22 15.53
C VAL A 41 23.66 25.59 14.57
N ASN A 42 23.91 26.50 13.63
CA ASN A 42 22.93 26.86 12.60
C ASN A 42 22.60 25.69 11.67
N GLU A 43 23.60 24.90 11.28
CA GLU A 43 23.41 23.68 10.48
C GLU A 43 22.59 22.62 11.23
N GLN A 44 22.87 22.42 12.53
CA GLN A 44 22.09 21.53 13.40
C GLN A 44 20.65 22.02 13.57
N ASN A 45 20.44 23.33 13.72
CA ASN A 45 19.10 23.91 13.81
C ASN A 45 18.33 23.78 12.49
N GLN A 46 18.99 23.96 11.34
CA GLN A 46 18.38 23.74 10.04
C GLN A 46 17.94 22.28 9.88
N ARG A 47 18.84 21.32 10.17
CA ARG A 47 18.49 19.89 10.15
C ARG A 47 17.34 19.55 11.09
N LYS A 48 17.29 20.15 12.27
CA LYS A 48 16.19 19.96 13.22
C LYS A 48 14.87 20.51 12.66
N CYS A 49 14.89 21.64 11.97
CA CYS A 49 13.72 22.19 11.29
C CYS A 49 13.26 21.27 10.15
N ASP A 50 14.18 20.83 9.29
CA ASP A 50 13.88 19.95 8.15
C ASP A 50 13.25 18.63 8.61
N VAL A 51 13.84 17.98 9.64
CA VAL A 51 13.29 16.74 10.23
C VAL A 51 11.92 16.97 10.87
N LYS A 52 11.69 18.15 11.47
CA LYS A 52 10.39 18.48 12.05
C LYS A 52 9.32 18.67 10.97
N GLU A 53 9.67 19.29 9.85
CA GLU A 53 8.80 19.43 8.68
C GLU A 53 8.48 18.08 8.04
N GLU A 54 9.47 17.19 7.88
CA GLU A 54 9.25 15.84 7.39
C GLU A 54 8.31 15.02 8.30
N LEU A 55 8.50 15.11 9.63
CA LEU A 55 7.62 14.47 10.60
C LEU A 55 6.19 15.02 10.55
N GLN A 56 6.03 16.33 10.34
CA GLN A 56 4.74 16.98 10.16
C GLN A 56 4.05 16.47 8.88
N GLN A 57 4.77 16.39 7.75
CA GLN A 57 4.25 15.88 6.48
C GLN A 57 3.92 14.39 6.53
N LEU A 58 4.68 13.58 7.27
CA LEU A 58 4.32 12.17 7.51
C LEU A 58 3.04 12.06 8.33
N ARG A 59 2.90 12.86 9.39
CA ARG A 59 1.67 12.89 10.21
C ARG A 59 0.45 13.30 9.41
N GLU A 60 0.57 14.34 8.58
CA GLU A 60 -0.51 14.80 7.71
C GLU A 60 -0.88 13.75 6.65
N ARG A 61 0.11 13.05 6.07
CA ARG A 61 -0.14 11.91 5.18
C ARG A 61 -0.87 10.77 5.89
N PHE A 62 -0.44 10.37 7.09
CA PHE A 62 -1.15 9.34 7.86
C PHE A 62 -2.59 9.74 8.22
N SER A 63 -2.83 11.03 8.47
CA SER A 63 -4.18 11.56 8.72
C SER A 63 -5.03 11.64 7.44
N ALA A 64 -4.43 11.92 6.28
CA ALA A 64 -5.12 12.00 4.99
C ALA A 64 -5.47 10.62 4.44
N GLU A 65 -4.62 9.61 4.68
CA GLU A 65 -4.82 8.22 4.24
C GLU A 65 -5.83 7.45 5.11
N GLY A 66 -6.38 8.06 6.17
CA GLY A 66 -7.40 7.47 7.05
C GLY A 66 -6.92 6.36 7.99
N VAL A 67 -5.63 6.02 7.95
CA VAL A 67 -5.04 4.90 8.71
C VAL A 67 -5.13 5.11 10.22
N ASP A 68 -5.00 6.33 10.72
CA ASP A 68 -5.10 6.63 12.16
C ASP A 68 -6.52 6.38 12.70
N VAL A 69 -7.55 6.68 11.91
CA VAL A 69 -8.96 6.44 12.27
C VAL A 69 -9.24 4.94 12.32
N SER A 70 -8.80 4.18 11.30
CA SER A 70 -8.98 2.72 11.26
C SER A 70 -8.24 2.00 12.39
N VAL A 71 -7.03 2.45 12.74
CA VAL A 71 -6.27 1.88 13.87
C VAL A 71 -6.88 2.26 15.22
N GLN A 72 -7.37 3.50 15.37
CA GLN A 72 -8.08 3.93 16.58
C GLN A 72 -9.40 3.19 16.79
N GLU A 73 -10.11 2.81 15.73
CA GLU A 73 -11.31 1.97 15.80
C GLU A 73 -10.98 0.49 16.09
N LEU A 74 -9.82 0.00 15.62
CA LEU A 74 -9.40 -1.39 15.84
C LEU A 74 -9.00 -1.66 17.29
N ILE A 75 -8.40 -0.69 17.98
CA ILE A 75 -7.96 -0.82 19.38
C ILE A 75 -9.11 -1.17 20.36
N PRO A 76 -10.25 -0.46 20.39
CA PRO A 76 -11.37 -0.83 21.25
C PRO A 76 -12.00 -2.16 20.85
N LEU A 77 -12.05 -2.50 19.56
CA LEU A 77 -12.54 -3.80 19.08
C LEU A 77 -11.64 -4.96 19.53
N LEU A 78 -10.32 -4.78 19.51
CA LEU A 78 -9.38 -5.81 19.95
C LEU A 78 -9.44 -6.00 21.48
N ARG A 79 -9.71 -4.91 22.21
CA ARG A 79 -9.94 -4.97 23.66
C ARG A 79 -11.25 -5.68 23.99
N SER A 80 -12.34 -5.38 23.28
CA SER A 80 -13.61 -6.07 23.49
C SER A 80 -13.50 -7.55 23.12
N LEU A 81 -12.79 -7.92 22.05
CA LEU A 81 -12.55 -9.32 21.68
C LEU A 81 -11.84 -10.08 22.80
N LYS A 82 -10.77 -9.51 23.38
CA LYS A 82 -10.07 -10.14 24.52
C LYS A 82 -10.94 -10.28 25.77
N GLU A 83 -11.81 -9.31 26.02
CA GLU A 83 -12.75 -9.38 27.14
C GLU A 83 -13.81 -10.47 26.90
N LEU A 84 -14.34 -10.58 25.67
CA LEU A 84 -15.25 -11.66 25.30
C LEU A 84 -14.58 -13.05 25.39
N GLU A 85 -13.33 -13.19 24.95
CA GLU A 85 -12.57 -14.44 25.06
C GLU A 85 -12.40 -14.88 26.52
N LYS A 86 -12.12 -13.91 27.41
CA LYS A 86 -12.06 -14.16 28.85
C LYS A 86 -13.42 -14.60 29.39
N GLN A 87 -14.50 -13.88 29.07
CA GLN A 87 -15.86 -14.23 29.50
C GLN A 87 -16.30 -15.62 28.99
N GLU A 88 -15.97 -15.97 27.75
CA GLU A 88 -16.22 -17.31 27.20
C GLU A 88 -15.51 -18.39 28.03
N SER A 89 -14.23 -18.17 28.36
CA SER A 89 -13.46 -19.12 29.16
C SER A 89 -14.03 -19.30 30.58
N GLU A 90 -14.48 -18.21 31.21
CA GLU A 90 -15.10 -18.22 32.54
C GLU A 90 -16.45 -18.95 32.54
N VAL A 91 -17.31 -18.64 31.58
CA VAL A 91 -18.61 -19.32 31.41
C VAL A 91 -18.40 -20.80 31.13
N ARG A 92 -17.44 -21.17 30.26
CA ARG A 92 -17.13 -22.57 29.97
C ARG A 92 -16.66 -23.30 31.23
N SER A 93 -15.78 -22.70 32.02
CA SER A 93 -15.31 -23.28 33.28
C SER A 93 -16.45 -23.45 34.29
N TYR A 94 -17.29 -22.42 34.47
CA TYR A 94 -18.45 -22.47 35.35
C TYR A 94 -19.46 -23.56 34.95
N CYS A 95 -19.81 -23.62 33.65
CA CYS A 95 -20.71 -24.66 33.14
C CYS A 95 -20.13 -26.06 33.31
N ASN A 96 -18.83 -26.25 33.12
CA ASN A 96 -18.18 -27.55 33.32
C ASN A 96 -18.18 -27.96 34.80
N ALA A 97 -17.88 -27.03 35.72
CA ALA A 97 -17.92 -27.29 37.15
C ALA A 97 -19.34 -27.64 37.63
N LYS A 98 -20.34 -26.87 37.17
CA LYS A 98 -21.75 -27.14 37.49
C LYS A 98 -22.22 -28.48 36.92
N ARG A 99 -21.75 -28.86 35.72
CA ARG A 99 -22.04 -30.17 35.14
C ARG A 99 -21.47 -31.30 36.00
N SER A 100 -20.19 -31.22 36.36
CA SER A 100 -19.53 -32.22 37.22
C SER A 100 -20.26 -32.36 38.56
N ALA A 101 -20.61 -31.24 39.22
CA ALA A 101 -21.31 -31.29 40.50
C ALA A 101 -22.69 -31.96 40.39
N LEU A 102 -23.42 -31.74 39.29
CA LEU A 102 -24.69 -32.42 39.05
C LEU A 102 -24.49 -33.90 38.71
N GLU A 103 -23.45 -34.25 37.96
CA GLU A 103 -23.08 -35.65 37.67
C GLU A 103 -22.72 -36.40 38.96
N ASP A 104 -22.00 -35.77 39.89
CA ASP A 104 -21.67 -36.34 41.20
C ASP A 104 -22.93 -36.57 42.04
N VAL A 105 -23.87 -35.61 42.07
CA VAL A 105 -25.15 -35.75 42.79
C VAL A 105 -26.01 -36.86 42.18
N VAL A 106 -26.04 -36.99 40.86
CA VAL A 106 -26.74 -38.09 40.17
C VAL A 106 -26.12 -39.43 40.55
N HIS A 107 -24.79 -39.53 40.54
CA HIS A 107 -24.08 -40.75 40.94
C HIS A 107 -24.39 -41.14 42.40
N ASP A 108 -24.36 -40.18 43.33
CA ASP A 108 -24.69 -40.41 44.75
C ASP A 108 -26.13 -40.90 44.93
N LEU A 109 -27.08 -40.34 44.17
CA LEU A 109 -28.49 -40.76 44.19
C LEU A 109 -28.66 -42.16 43.58
N GLU A 110 -27.99 -42.46 42.47
CA GLU A 110 -28.00 -43.79 41.85
C GLU A 110 -27.42 -44.85 42.81
N GLU A 111 -26.36 -44.52 43.54
CA GLU A 111 -25.75 -45.41 44.55
C GLU A 111 -26.68 -45.64 45.74
N ARG A 112 -27.36 -44.59 46.23
CA ARG A 112 -28.37 -44.69 47.31
C ARG A 112 -29.57 -45.54 46.91
N ILE A 113 -30.06 -45.41 45.67
CA ILE A 113 -31.14 -46.23 45.12
C ILE A 113 -30.70 -47.71 45.06
N LYS A 114 -29.46 -47.96 44.62
CA LYS A 114 -28.90 -49.32 44.52
C LYS A 114 -28.68 -49.98 45.90
N MET A 115 -28.44 -49.17 46.94
CA MET A 115 -28.25 -49.61 48.32
C MET A 115 -29.57 -49.80 49.10
N GLY A 116 -30.73 -49.56 48.49
CA GLY A 116 -32.04 -49.85 49.08
C GLY A 116 -32.37 -49.05 50.34
N CYS A 117 -31.81 -47.85 50.52
CA CYS A 117 -32.16 -46.96 51.61
C CYS A 117 -33.40 -46.13 51.25
N ASP A 118 -34.57 -46.69 51.49
CA ASP A 118 -35.86 -46.00 51.36
C ASP A 118 -36.10 -45.15 52.62
N GLY A 119 -35.47 -43.98 52.65
CA GLY A 119 -35.81 -42.95 53.63
C GLY A 119 -37.06 -42.22 53.16
N GLU A 120 -38.04 -42.09 54.04
CA GLU A 120 -39.34 -41.41 53.86
C GLU A 120 -39.20 -40.00 53.26
N ILE A 121 -39.04 -39.91 51.95
CA ILE A 121 -39.35 -38.72 51.15
C ILE A 121 -40.73 -39.02 50.58
N SER A 122 -41.73 -38.21 50.91
CA SER A 122 -43.09 -38.38 50.37
C SER A 122 -43.03 -38.40 48.85
N GLU A 123 -43.64 -39.40 48.20
CA GLU A 123 -43.66 -39.59 46.75
C GLU A 123 -44.07 -38.29 46.01
N GLU A 124 -45.04 -37.55 46.54
CA GLU A 124 -45.45 -36.23 46.04
C GLU A 124 -44.36 -35.13 46.07
N ASP A 125 -43.45 -35.14 47.05
CA ASP A 125 -42.40 -34.12 47.20
C ASP A 125 -41.23 -34.40 46.23
N LEU A 126 -40.98 -35.68 45.95
CA LEU A 126 -40.01 -36.13 44.95
C LEU A 126 -40.49 -35.87 43.52
N ASP A 127 -41.77 -36.11 43.23
CA ASP A 127 -42.39 -35.79 41.94
C ASP A 127 -42.36 -34.27 41.66
N GLY A 128 -42.59 -33.44 42.69
CA GLY A 128 -42.45 -31.99 42.59
C GLY A 128 -41.04 -31.55 42.18
N LEU A 129 -40.00 -32.09 42.83
CA LEU A 129 -38.60 -31.82 42.51
C LEU A 129 -38.21 -32.34 41.11
N LEU A 130 -38.75 -33.49 40.71
CA LEU A 130 -38.50 -34.06 39.39
C LEU A 130 -39.09 -33.17 38.29
N VAL A 131 -40.35 -32.72 38.46
CA VAL A 131 -41.03 -31.79 37.55
C VAL A 131 -40.26 -30.47 37.46
N GLU A 132 -39.84 -29.90 38.59
CA GLU A 132 -39.03 -28.67 38.59
C GLU A 132 -37.69 -28.86 37.87
N SER A 133 -37.03 -30.02 38.05
CA SER A 133 -35.79 -30.33 37.33
C SER A 133 -36.00 -30.49 35.82
N LEU A 134 -37.14 -31.09 35.41
CA LEU A 134 -37.52 -31.25 34.01
C LEU A 134 -37.87 -29.91 33.36
N ASP A 135 -38.56 -29.03 34.09
CA ASP A 135 -38.86 -27.67 33.64
C ASP A 135 -37.58 -26.82 33.54
N ASN A 136 -36.65 -26.97 34.48
CA ASN A 136 -35.32 -26.38 34.40
C ASN A 136 -34.50 -26.93 33.22
N LEU A 137 -34.60 -28.23 32.93
CA LEU A 137 -33.93 -28.84 31.78
C LEU A 137 -34.54 -28.38 30.45
N THR A 138 -35.87 -28.30 30.34
CA THR A 138 -36.56 -27.86 29.12
C THR A 138 -36.33 -26.37 28.85
N SER A 139 -36.32 -25.54 29.88
CA SER A 139 -35.96 -24.12 29.78
C SER A 139 -34.49 -23.93 29.36
N ALA A 140 -33.55 -24.66 29.96
CA ALA A 140 -32.15 -24.65 29.53
C ALA A 140 -31.96 -25.12 28.08
N LYS A 141 -32.67 -26.16 27.64
CA LYS A 141 -32.68 -26.62 26.25
C LYS A 141 -33.23 -25.53 25.30
N LYS A 142 -34.28 -24.82 25.70
CA LYS A 142 -34.87 -23.71 24.93
C LYS A 142 -33.89 -22.54 24.79
N GLU A 143 -33.17 -22.21 25.86
CA GLU A 143 -32.14 -21.17 25.85
C GLU A 143 -30.99 -21.57 24.91
N LEU A 144 -30.48 -22.80 25.03
CA LEU A 144 -29.45 -23.33 24.13
C LEU A 144 -29.90 -23.29 22.66
N ALA A 145 -31.14 -23.67 22.37
CA ALA A 145 -31.71 -23.58 21.02
C ALA A 145 -31.86 -22.13 20.53
N SER A 146 -32.10 -21.16 21.42
CA SER A 146 -32.04 -19.73 21.07
C SER A 146 -30.62 -19.31 20.70
N LYS A 147 -29.63 -19.66 21.53
CA LYS A 147 -28.22 -19.34 21.29
C LYS A 147 -27.66 -19.99 20.03
N LEU A 148 -28.03 -21.23 19.74
CA LEU A 148 -27.65 -21.88 18.48
C LEU A 148 -28.24 -21.16 17.26
N ARG A 149 -29.49 -20.70 17.33
CA ARG A 149 -30.09 -19.89 16.26
C ARG A 149 -29.38 -18.56 16.08
N GLU A 150 -28.98 -17.90 17.17
CA GLU A 150 -28.15 -16.68 17.13
C GLU A 150 -26.78 -16.95 16.48
N ILE A 151 -26.08 -18.01 16.87
CA ILE A 151 -24.78 -18.40 16.29
C ILE A 151 -24.89 -18.69 14.80
N VAL A 152 -25.92 -19.43 14.37
CA VAL A 152 -26.14 -19.73 12.95
C VAL A 152 -26.43 -18.45 12.17
N SER A 153 -27.20 -17.53 12.74
CA SER A 153 -27.44 -16.21 12.14
C SER A 153 -26.14 -15.41 11.95
N LEU A 154 -25.29 -15.37 12.99
CA LEU A 154 -23.99 -14.69 12.93
C LEU A 154 -23.05 -15.34 11.92
N LYS A 155 -22.99 -16.67 11.85
CA LYS A 155 -22.19 -17.38 10.83
C LYS A 155 -22.63 -16.99 9.42
N ARG A 156 -23.93 -16.93 9.16
CA ARG A 156 -24.43 -16.50 7.85
C ARG A 156 -24.02 -15.07 7.51
N GLN A 157 -24.09 -14.16 8.49
CA GLN A 157 -23.62 -12.79 8.30
C GLN A 157 -22.12 -12.71 8.01
N ILE A 158 -21.31 -13.59 8.60
CA ILE A 158 -19.87 -13.69 8.32
C ILE A 158 -19.64 -14.26 6.92
N ASP A 159 -20.34 -15.33 6.54
CA ASP A 159 -20.23 -15.96 5.23
C ASP A 159 -20.71 -15.03 4.09
N ASP A 160 -21.61 -14.10 4.39
CA ASP A 160 -22.05 -13.05 3.44
C ASP A 160 -20.95 -12.00 3.16
N VAL A 161 -19.89 -11.93 4.00
CA VAL A 161 -18.75 -11.01 3.82
C VAL A 161 -17.62 -11.74 3.10
N PRO A 162 -17.14 -11.23 1.94
CA PRO A 162 -16.08 -11.87 1.19
C PRO A 162 -14.80 -12.01 2.01
N CYS A 163 -14.19 -13.19 1.99
CA CYS A 163 -12.94 -13.42 2.68
C CYS A 163 -11.77 -12.70 1.99
N GLN A 164 -10.65 -12.52 2.70
CA GLN A 164 -9.46 -11.83 2.14
C GLN A 164 -8.97 -12.48 0.83
N SER A 165 -9.04 -13.81 0.72
CA SER A 165 -8.67 -14.52 -0.51
C SER A 165 -9.65 -14.27 -1.66
N GLU A 166 -10.94 -14.14 -1.40
CA GLU A 166 -11.95 -13.79 -2.42
C GLU A 166 -11.76 -12.36 -2.90
N LEU A 167 -11.52 -11.41 -1.99
CA LEU A 167 -11.21 -10.03 -2.35
C LEU A 167 -9.99 -9.95 -3.27
N LEU A 168 -8.92 -10.69 -2.96
CA LEU A 168 -7.72 -10.74 -3.81
C LEU A 168 -7.99 -11.38 -5.18
N GLN A 169 -8.86 -12.40 -5.24
CA GLN A 169 -9.29 -12.98 -6.52
C GLN A 169 -10.09 -11.98 -7.35
N TYR A 170 -11.01 -11.23 -6.72
CA TYR A 170 -11.76 -10.19 -7.40
C TYR A 170 -10.86 -9.09 -7.92
N GLU A 171 -9.90 -8.60 -7.11
CA GLU A 171 -8.93 -7.60 -7.53
C GLU A 171 -8.14 -8.03 -8.78
N ARG A 172 -7.67 -9.28 -8.81
CA ARG A 172 -7.00 -9.86 -9.99
C ARG A 172 -7.93 -9.91 -11.19
N ARG A 173 -9.15 -10.42 -11.02
CA ARG A 173 -10.13 -10.54 -12.11
C ARG A 173 -10.56 -9.19 -12.66
N PHE A 174 -10.70 -8.17 -11.81
CA PHE A 174 -10.94 -6.79 -12.24
C PHE A 174 -9.75 -6.21 -13.00
N SER A 175 -8.53 -6.48 -12.56
CA SER A 175 -7.31 -6.06 -13.26
C SER A 175 -7.22 -6.69 -14.66
N GLU A 176 -7.47 -7.99 -14.78
CA GLU A 176 -7.52 -8.71 -16.06
C GLU A 176 -8.61 -8.18 -16.98
N LEU A 177 -9.82 -7.95 -16.44
CA LEU A 177 -10.93 -7.37 -17.18
C LEU A 177 -10.57 -5.96 -17.70
N ASN A 178 -9.94 -5.13 -16.87
CA ASN A 178 -9.50 -3.80 -17.26
C ASN A 178 -8.48 -3.84 -18.38
N VAL A 179 -7.52 -4.78 -18.37
CA VAL A 179 -6.58 -4.98 -19.47
C VAL A 179 -7.33 -5.35 -20.76
N CYS A 180 -8.26 -6.31 -20.69
CA CYS A 180 -9.06 -6.71 -21.85
C CYS A 180 -9.89 -5.55 -22.44
N ILE A 181 -10.53 -4.75 -21.58
CA ILE A 181 -11.29 -3.56 -21.99
C ILE A 181 -10.36 -2.54 -22.69
N GLN A 182 -9.18 -2.29 -22.13
CA GLN A 182 -8.20 -1.37 -22.70
C GLN A 182 -7.69 -1.85 -24.07
N GLU A 183 -7.39 -3.14 -24.20
CA GLU A 183 -6.99 -3.75 -25.48
C GLU A 183 -8.08 -3.62 -26.53
N LYS A 184 -9.33 -3.91 -26.17
CA LYS A 184 -10.48 -3.75 -27.08
C LYS A 184 -10.66 -2.30 -27.51
N LEU A 185 -10.58 -1.36 -26.58
CA LEU A 185 -10.63 0.07 -26.90
C LEU A 185 -9.50 0.48 -27.85
N GLN A 186 -8.29 -0.03 -27.66
CA GLN A 186 -7.17 0.22 -28.56
C GLN A 186 -7.41 -0.37 -29.95
N GLN A 187 -7.95 -1.60 -30.05
CA GLN A 187 -8.33 -2.23 -31.32
C GLN A 187 -9.39 -1.39 -32.04
N THR A 188 -10.46 -0.98 -31.35
CA THR A 188 -11.52 -0.15 -31.91
C THR A 188 -10.97 1.18 -32.42
N ARG A 189 -10.13 1.87 -31.64
CA ARG A 189 -9.48 3.12 -32.08
C ARG A 189 -8.63 2.93 -33.33
N LYS A 190 -7.86 1.83 -33.42
CA LYS A 190 -7.08 1.50 -34.63
C LYS A 190 -7.98 1.28 -35.84
N LEU A 191 -9.10 0.56 -35.68
CA LEU A 191 -10.07 0.33 -36.75
C LEU A 191 -10.68 1.65 -37.25
N TYR A 192 -11.11 2.53 -36.35
CA TYR A 192 -11.64 3.84 -36.72
C TYR A 192 -10.57 4.73 -37.37
N ALA A 193 -9.34 4.73 -36.88
CA ALA A 193 -8.24 5.46 -37.49
C ALA A 193 -8.02 4.99 -38.94
N THR A 194 -7.90 3.68 -39.16
CA THR A 194 -7.75 3.11 -40.51
C THR A 194 -8.94 3.47 -41.39
N TYR A 195 -10.18 3.32 -40.91
CA TYR A 195 -11.38 3.70 -41.65
C TYR A 195 -11.36 5.18 -42.07
N ASN A 196 -11.05 6.09 -41.14
CA ASN A 196 -10.98 7.51 -41.43
C ASN A 196 -9.87 7.85 -42.44
N THR A 197 -8.71 7.20 -42.35
CA THR A 197 -7.63 7.39 -43.34
C THR A 197 -8.04 6.91 -44.72
N LEU A 198 -8.71 5.76 -44.83
CA LEU A 198 -9.21 5.25 -46.10
C LEU A 198 -10.30 6.15 -46.69
N LEU A 199 -11.16 6.72 -45.83
CA LEU A 199 -12.18 7.67 -46.25
C LEU A 199 -11.54 8.96 -46.81
N GLU A 200 -10.53 9.50 -46.13
CA GLU A 200 -9.81 10.69 -46.62
C GLU A 200 -9.08 10.41 -47.94
N ILE A 201 -8.43 9.24 -48.07
CA ILE A 201 -7.79 8.81 -49.34
C ILE A 201 -8.83 8.73 -50.45
N LYS A 202 -9.98 8.09 -50.21
CA LYS A 202 -11.08 8.00 -51.18
C LYS A 202 -11.54 9.39 -51.63
N ASP A 203 -11.73 10.32 -50.68
CA ASP A 203 -12.17 11.68 -51.00
C ASP A 203 -11.11 12.46 -51.81
N LEU A 204 -9.83 12.24 -51.54
CA LEU A 204 -8.73 12.80 -52.35
C LEU A 204 -8.70 12.19 -53.76
N MET A 205 -8.87 10.87 -53.90
CA MET A 205 -8.94 10.20 -55.20
C MET A 205 -10.14 10.67 -56.04
N LEU A 206 -11.29 10.95 -55.41
CA LEU A 206 -12.45 11.52 -56.10
C LEU A 206 -12.18 12.94 -56.59
N LYS A 207 -11.47 13.76 -55.80
CA LYS A 207 -11.05 15.11 -56.20
C LYS A 207 -10.07 15.07 -57.37
N GLU A 208 -9.10 14.14 -57.34
CA GLU A 208 -8.17 13.92 -58.45
C GLU A 208 -8.91 13.49 -59.71
N THR A 209 -9.82 12.52 -59.61
CA THR A 209 -10.65 12.08 -60.74
C THR A 209 -11.48 13.23 -61.33
N SER A 210 -12.08 14.05 -60.47
CA SER A 210 -12.84 15.23 -60.90
C SER A 210 -11.96 16.26 -61.60
N LEU A 211 -10.75 16.51 -61.07
CA LEU A 211 -9.76 17.40 -61.69
C LEU A 211 -9.33 16.88 -63.07
N LEU A 212 -9.00 15.60 -63.19
CA LEU A 212 -8.60 14.98 -64.46
C LEU A 212 -9.73 15.03 -65.51
N ASN A 213 -10.97 14.75 -65.10
CA ASN A 213 -12.14 14.88 -65.98
C ASN A 213 -12.36 16.34 -66.43
N SER A 214 -12.19 17.30 -65.52
CA SER A 214 -12.27 18.74 -65.83
C SER A 214 -11.20 19.16 -66.83
N ILE A 215 -9.95 18.73 -66.64
CA ILE A 215 -8.86 18.98 -67.58
C ILE A 215 -9.18 18.34 -68.93
N GLY A 216 -9.54 17.05 -68.97
CA GLY A 216 -9.81 16.33 -70.21
C GLY A 216 -10.94 16.95 -71.04
N SER A 217 -12.02 17.39 -70.39
CA SER A 217 -13.16 18.04 -71.07
C SER A 217 -12.83 19.44 -71.61
N GLN A 218 -12.01 20.22 -70.89
CA GLN A 218 -11.67 21.58 -71.29
C GLN A 218 -10.47 21.66 -72.25
N PHE A 219 -9.62 20.62 -72.29
CA PHE A 219 -8.34 20.66 -72.98
C PHE A 219 -8.44 21.03 -74.47
N GLN A 220 -9.28 20.33 -75.23
CA GLN A 220 -9.47 20.54 -76.67
C GLN A 220 -9.90 21.98 -77.01
N GLY A 221 -10.83 22.56 -76.24
CA GLY A 221 -11.34 23.92 -76.47
C GLY A 221 -10.35 25.02 -76.08
N VAL A 222 -9.48 24.75 -75.11
CA VAL A 222 -8.57 25.74 -74.53
C VAL A 222 -7.20 25.76 -75.22
N ILE A 223 -6.69 24.60 -75.66
CA ILE A 223 -5.34 24.48 -76.25
C ILE A 223 -5.22 25.16 -77.63
N GLY A 224 -6.32 25.24 -78.37
CA GLY A 224 -6.38 25.81 -79.72
C GLY A 224 -6.11 27.33 -79.76
N THR A 225 -6.21 28.04 -78.63
CA THR A 225 -5.99 29.49 -78.57
C THR A 225 -4.80 29.86 -77.67
N PRO A 226 -3.94 30.83 -78.04
CA PRO A 226 -2.84 31.28 -77.19
C PRO A 226 -3.31 31.76 -75.80
N ALA A 227 -4.42 32.51 -75.75
CA ALA A 227 -4.99 32.98 -74.50
C ALA A 227 -5.54 31.85 -73.62
N GLY A 228 -6.13 30.82 -74.23
CA GLY A 228 -6.57 29.62 -73.51
C GLY A 228 -5.40 28.86 -72.90
N ARG A 229 -4.29 28.71 -73.63
CA ARG A 229 -3.07 28.06 -73.10
C ARG A 229 -2.54 28.74 -71.84
N VAL A 230 -2.49 30.07 -71.81
CA VAL A 230 -2.07 30.82 -70.62
C VAL A 230 -3.02 30.56 -69.45
N LYS A 231 -4.34 30.65 -69.66
CA LYS A 231 -5.33 30.38 -68.60
C LYS A 231 -5.25 28.96 -68.04
N LEU A 232 -4.96 27.96 -68.88
CA LEU A 232 -4.79 26.58 -68.44
C LEU A 232 -3.57 26.45 -67.51
N ILE A 233 -2.46 27.11 -67.87
CA ILE A 233 -1.24 27.14 -67.05
C ILE A 233 -1.53 27.82 -65.71
N ASP A 234 -2.13 29.01 -65.70
CA ASP A 234 -2.46 29.75 -64.48
C ASP A 234 -3.37 28.93 -63.54
N SER A 235 -4.35 28.21 -64.10
CA SER A 235 -5.25 27.33 -63.34
C SER A 235 -4.50 26.15 -62.71
N MET A 236 -3.64 25.48 -63.48
CA MET A 236 -2.81 24.37 -62.98
C MET A 236 -1.83 24.82 -61.89
N GLU A 237 -1.22 25.99 -62.06
CA GLU A 237 -0.33 26.58 -61.06
C GLU A 237 -1.09 26.93 -59.76
N GLY A 238 -2.30 27.46 -59.87
CA GLY A 238 -3.18 27.70 -58.73
C GLY A 238 -3.53 26.41 -57.97
N VAL A 239 -3.87 25.34 -58.68
CA VAL A 239 -4.13 24.02 -58.08
C VAL A 239 -2.89 23.47 -57.39
N MET A 240 -1.73 23.52 -58.05
CA MET A 240 -0.46 23.04 -57.49
C MET A 240 -0.09 23.81 -56.22
N THR A 241 -0.23 25.13 -56.23
CA THR A 241 0.01 25.99 -55.06
C THR A 241 -0.93 25.63 -53.91
N GLY A 242 -2.22 25.39 -54.19
CA GLY A 242 -3.19 24.94 -53.19
C GLY A 242 -2.84 23.57 -52.57
N ILE A 243 -2.37 22.63 -53.38
CA ILE A 243 -1.89 21.31 -52.92
C ILE A 243 -0.66 21.48 -52.01
N GLN A 244 0.32 22.29 -52.44
CA GLN A 244 1.53 22.56 -51.67
C GLN A 244 1.21 23.18 -50.30
N GLN A 245 0.28 24.14 -50.25
CA GLN A 245 -0.19 24.73 -49.00
C GLN A 245 -0.87 23.69 -48.09
N LYS A 246 -1.69 22.79 -48.65
CA LYS A 246 -2.35 21.74 -47.85
C LYS A 246 -1.33 20.76 -47.28
N ILE A 247 -0.34 20.34 -48.06
CA ILE A 247 0.75 19.47 -47.59
C ILE A 247 1.49 20.15 -46.43
N GLY A 248 1.86 21.42 -46.57
CA GLY A 248 2.52 22.16 -45.50
C GLY A 248 1.70 22.22 -44.20
N LYS A 249 0.39 22.47 -44.30
CA LYS A 249 -0.51 22.45 -43.13
C LYS A 249 -0.55 21.08 -42.44
N VAL A 250 -0.64 20.00 -43.20
CA VAL A 250 -0.66 18.63 -42.66
C VAL A 250 0.68 18.29 -42.00
N GLN A 251 1.80 18.67 -42.61
CA GLN A 251 3.15 18.45 -42.05
C GLN A 251 3.35 19.20 -40.72
N LEU A 252 2.90 20.46 -40.63
CA LEU A 252 2.95 21.22 -39.38
C LEU A 252 2.11 20.57 -38.28
N GLY A 253 0.88 20.14 -38.61
CA GLY A 253 0.03 19.41 -37.66
C GLY A 253 0.66 18.10 -37.18
N LEU A 254 1.28 17.34 -38.09
CA LEU A 254 2.00 16.11 -37.75
C LEU A 254 3.15 16.38 -36.78
N GLN A 255 3.92 17.45 -37.00
CA GLN A 255 5.04 17.81 -36.14
C GLN A 255 4.58 18.17 -34.71
N GLU A 256 3.47 18.92 -34.57
CA GLU A 256 2.95 19.27 -33.25
C GLU A 256 2.42 18.03 -32.50
N GLU A 257 1.67 17.15 -33.17
CA GLU A 257 1.20 15.89 -32.57
C GLU A 257 2.36 14.96 -32.18
N GLN A 258 3.44 14.92 -32.99
CA GLN A 258 4.66 14.19 -32.65
C GLN A 258 5.28 14.74 -31.36
N ARG A 259 5.43 16.06 -31.25
CA ARG A 259 5.97 16.72 -30.06
C ARG A 259 5.13 16.43 -28.81
N LEU A 260 3.80 16.48 -28.93
CA LEU A 260 2.89 16.16 -27.83
C LEU A 260 3.01 14.69 -27.40
N ARG A 261 3.05 13.76 -28.35
CA ARG A 261 3.26 12.33 -28.08
C ARG A 261 4.58 12.10 -27.36
N ASP A 262 5.66 12.70 -27.84
CA ASP A 262 7.00 12.49 -27.29
C ASP A 262 7.11 13.06 -25.87
N THR A 263 6.52 14.24 -25.63
CA THR A 263 6.38 14.82 -24.29
C THR A 263 5.61 13.90 -23.34
N SER A 264 4.50 13.30 -23.80
CA SER A 264 3.71 12.37 -23.00
C SER A 264 4.48 11.07 -22.70
N LYS A 265 5.21 10.55 -23.69
CA LYS A 265 6.06 9.36 -23.56
C LYS A 265 7.18 9.57 -22.54
N GLU A 266 7.83 10.73 -22.54
CA GLU A 266 8.85 11.10 -21.56
C GLU A 266 8.28 11.13 -20.14
N LYS A 267 7.11 11.77 -19.94
CA LYS A 267 6.42 11.77 -18.64
C LYS A 267 6.10 10.36 -18.16
N TYR A 268 5.62 9.49 -19.05
CA TYR A 268 5.34 8.09 -18.73
C TYR A 268 6.61 7.33 -18.32
N ILE A 269 7.71 7.49 -19.08
CA ILE A 269 9.00 6.84 -18.75
C ILE A 269 9.51 7.30 -17.39
N ALA A 270 9.42 8.60 -17.09
CA ALA A 270 9.83 9.16 -15.80
C ALA A 270 8.99 8.59 -14.65
N ALA A 271 7.66 8.56 -14.79
CA ALA A 271 6.76 7.98 -13.79
C ALA A 271 7.02 6.48 -13.57
N ALA A 272 7.24 5.72 -14.64
CA ALA A 272 7.57 4.29 -14.56
C ALA A 272 8.92 4.05 -13.87
N ALA A 273 9.91 4.91 -14.11
CA ALA A 273 11.19 4.85 -13.41
C ALA A 273 11.01 5.12 -11.91
N GLU A 274 10.19 6.10 -11.53
CA GLU A 274 9.90 6.40 -10.13
C GLU A 274 9.15 5.25 -9.44
N GLN A 275 8.15 4.66 -10.10
CA GLN A 275 7.46 3.48 -9.59
C GLN A 275 8.43 2.32 -9.31
N ARG A 276 9.40 2.06 -10.19
CA ARG A 276 10.42 1.02 -9.99
C ARG A 276 11.32 1.33 -8.78
N LYS A 277 11.68 2.60 -8.55
CA LYS A 277 12.42 3.01 -7.36
C LYS A 277 11.61 2.77 -6.10
N CYS A 278 10.35 3.23 -6.06
CA CYS A 278 9.45 3.00 -4.93
C CYS A 278 9.33 1.51 -4.59
N TYR A 279 9.15 0.66 -5.61
CA TYR A 279 9.07 -0.79 -5.41
C TYR A 279 10.37 -1.38 -4.83
N THR A 280 11.52 -0.89 -5.28
CA THR A 280 12.83 -1.31 -4.76
C THR A 280 12.99 -0.93 -3.28
N VAL A 281 12.63 0.30 -2.93
CA VAL A 281 12.67 0.78 -1.54
C VAL A 281 11.70 0.01 -0.65
N LEU A 282 10.47 -0.26 -1.12
CA LEU A 282 9.49 -1.07 -0.41
C LEU A 282 9.99 -2.49 -0.16
N ARG A 283 10.64 -3.11 -1.15
CA ARG A 283 11.23 -4.44 -1.02
C ARG A 283 12.34 -4.45 0.04
N ALA A 284 13.27 -3.49 0.00
CA ALA A 284 14.33 -3.37 0.99
C ALA A 284 13.77 -3.13 2.40
N PHE A 285 12.73 -2.30 2.53
CA PHE A 285 12.03 -2.08 3.80
C PHE A 285 11.38 -3.36 4.33
N GLN A 286 10.75 -4.14 3.45
CA GLN A 286 10.15 -5.42 3.83
C GLN A 286 11.21 -6.42 4.32
N GLU A 287 12.36 -6.49 3.66
CA GLU A 287 13.49 -7.31 4.10
C GLU A 287 13.98 -6.89 5.50
N GLU A 288 14.18 -5.60 5.75
CA GLU A 288 14.58 -5.12 7.09
C GLU A 288 13.49 -5.37 8.16
N CYS A 289 12.20 -5.26 7.81
CA CYS A 289 11.10 -5.64 8.70
C CYS A 289 11.15 -7.12 9.08
N THR A 290 11.37 -8.02 8.12
CA THR A 290 11.50 -9.46 8.40
C THR A 290 12.71 -9.77 9.28
N LYS A 291 13.83 -9.08 9.05
CA LYS A 291 15.03 -9.18 9.87
C LYS A 291 14.78 -8.68 11.29
N ASN A 292 14.10 -7.54 11.46
CA ASN A 292 13.73 -7.00 12.77
C ASN A 292 12.82 -7.97 13.54
N ALA A 293 11.81 -8.52 12.87
CA ALA A 293 10.92 -9.52 13.46
C ALA A 293 11.70 -10.74 13.97
N ARG A 294 12.63 -11.28 13.16
CA ARG A 294 13.51 -12.38 13.56
C ARG A 294 14.35 -12.04 14.78
N LEU A 295 14.96 -10.86 14.82
CA LEU A 295 15.77 -10.40 15.97
C LEU A 295 14.92 -10.22 17.23
N ARG A 296 13.69 -9.71 17.11
CA ARG A 296 12.75 -9.61 18.22
C ARG A 296 12.38 -10.99 18.78
N SER A 297 12.14 -11.97 17.92
CA SER A 297 11.88 -13.35 18.35
C SER A 297 13.09 -13.98 19.06
N GLN A 298 14.31 -13.68 18.63
CA GLN A 298 15.53 -14.19 19.29
C GLN A 298 15.80 -13.52 20.65
N THR A 299 15.51 -12.21 20.76
CA THR A 299 15.69 -11.49 22.03
C THR A 299 14.63 -11.85 23.06
N SER A 300 13.39 -12.15 22.64
CA SER A 300 12.36 -12.66 23.55
C SER A 300 12.67 -14.07 24.06
N THR A 301 13.19 -14.97 23.21
CA THR A 301 13.62 -16.30 23.63
C THR A 301 14.86 -16.27 24.52
N ALA A 302 15.84 -15.40 24.23
CA ALA A 302 17.00 -15.20 25.10
C ALA A 302 16.61 -14.66 26.49
N LYS A 303 15.66 -13.72 26.55
CA LYS A 303 15.10 -13.25 27.84
C LYS A 303 14.40 -14.37 28.61
N ALA A 304 13.67 -15.26 27.93
CA ALA A 304 13.01 -16.40 28.55
C ALA A 304 13.97 -17.50 29.03
N CYS A 305 15.13 -17.68 28.37
CA CYS A 305 16.20 -18.56 28.86
C CYS A 305 16.90 -17.99 30.09
N ASN A 306 17.26 -16.70 30.06
CA ASN A 306 17.98 -16.06 31.17
C ASN A 306 17.13 -15.96 32.45
N SER A 307 15.79 -15.94 32.34
CA SER A 307 14.90 -16.01 33.52
C SER A 307 14.82 -17.41 34.15
N LYS A 308 15.31 -18.46 33.48
CA LYS A 308 15.35 -19.82 34.03
C LYS A 308 16.67 -20.16 34.72
N GLU A 309 17.78 -19.52 34.32
CA GLU A 309 19.10 -19.73 34.94
C GLU A 309 19.33 -18.90 36.22
N GLY A 310 18.49 -17.90 36.50
CA GLY A 310 18.57 -17.08 37.73
C GLY A 310 17.77 -17.62 38.92
N ILE A 311 17.31 -18.87 38.90
CA ILE A 311 16.49 -19.51 39.95
C ILE A 311 17.20 -20.70 40.62
N GLU A 312 18.41 -21.07 40.19
CA GLU A 312 19.29 -21.98 40.97
C GLU A 312 20.24 -21.20 41.89
#